data_AF-A0A9Q0V8T4-F1
#
_entry.id   AF-A0A9Q0V8T4-F1
#
_cell.length_a   1.000
_cell.length_b   1.000
_cell.length_c   1.000
_cell.angle_alpha   90.00
_cell.angle_beta   90.00
_cell.angle_gamma   90.00
#
_symmetry.space_group_name_H-M   'P 1'
#
loop_
_entity.id
_entity.type
_entity.pdbx_description
1 polymer ?
#
loop_
_entity_poly.entity_id
_entity_poly.type
_entity_poly.pdbx_seq_one_letter_code
_entity_poly.pdbx_strand_id
1 'polypeptide(L)'
;MFPDIVSRVLILEVLSTGVAMNYNGALQVMIAEFQLPTPLVPTRESYYVRYYKQHADGTWVVVDVSLDNICPSPTPRCRRRPSGCLIQEMPNGYSKVHGLKM
;
A
#
# COMPACT_ATOMS: atom_id res chain seq x y z
N MET A 1 8.33 -1.71 -16.36
CA MET A 1 7.61 -2.16 -15.14
C MET A 1 8.39 -3.33 -14.59
N PHE A 2 8.71 -3.38 -13.30
CA PHE A 2 9.45 -4.50 -12.68
C PHE A 2 8.44 -5.46 -12.05
N PRO A 3 7.99 -6.51 -12.76
CA PRO A 3 6.90 -7.38 -12.30
C PRO A 3 7.22 -8.14 -11.00
N ASP A 4 8.49 -8.23 -10.61
CA ASP A 4 8.92 -9.06 -9.47
C ASP A 4 9.54 -8.24 -8.33
N ILE A 5 9.28 -6.92 -8.27
CA ILE A 5 9.85 -6.09 -7.19
C ILE A 5 9.26 -6.47 -5.82
N VAL A 6 8.03 -6.98 -5.77
CA VAL A 6 7.39 -7.44 -4.54
C VAL A 6 7.51 -8.97 -4.47
N SER A 7 8.28 -9.47 -3.50
CA SER A 7 8.45 -10.92 -3.31
C SER A 7 7.36 -11.51 -2.44
N ARG A 8 6.94 -10.79 -1.40
CA ARG A 8 5.87 -11.21 -0.48
C ARG A 8 5.07 -10.03 0.00
N VAL A 9 3.78 -10.25 0.24
CA VAL A 9 2.90 -9.30 0.91
C VAL A 9 1.94 -10.05 1.82
N LEU A 10 1.75 -9.57 3.04
CA LEU A 10 0.81 -10.14 4.01
C LEU A 10 -0.01 -9.02 4.66
N ILE A 11 -1.30 -9.30 4.86
CA ILE A 11 -2.16 -8.51 5.73
C ILE A 11 -1.98 -9.08 7.13
N LEU A 12 -1.42 -8.29 8.04
CA LEU A 12 -1.18 -8.71 9.42
C LEU A 12 -2.43 -8.51 10.27
N GLU A 13 -3.15 -7.41 10.03
CA GLU A 13 -4.36 -7.08 10.77
C GLU A 13 -5.31 -6.23 9.92
N VAL A 14 -6.61 -6.42 10.10
CA VAL A 14 -7.65 -5.57 9.52
C VAL A 14 -8.23 -4.71 10.63
N LEU A 15 -7.81 -3.44 10.68
CA LEU A 15 -8.25 -2.48 11.70
C LEU A 15 -9.66 -1.95 11.42
N SER A 16 -10.03 -1.86 10.14
CA SER A 16 -11.38 -1.53 9.70
C SER A 16 -11.68 -2.23 8.38
N THR A 17 -12.85 -2.85 8.26
CA THR A 17 -13.32 -3.51 7.03
C THR A 17 -13.96 -2.54 6.04
N GLY A 18 -14.22 -1.28 6.43
CA GLY A 18 -14.95 -0.31 5.63
C GLY A 18 -16.47 -0.42 5.77
N VAL A 19 -17.22 0.24 4.89
CA VAL A 19 -18.70 0.20 4.86
C VAL A 19 -19.17 -1.14 4.26
N ALA A 20 -20.24 -1.72 4.81
CA ALA A 20 -20.77 -3.00 4.33
C ALA A 20 -20.92 -3.02 2.79
N MET A 21 -20.33 -4.04 2.15
CA MET A 21 -20.23 -4.27 0.70
C MET A 21 -19.24 -3.40 -0.10
N ASN A 22 -18.43 -2.55 0.53
CA ASN A 22 -17.34 -1.85 -0.15
C ASN A 22 -16.10 -1.64 0.76
N TYR A 23 -14.96 -1.30 0.16
CA TYR A 23 -13.73 -1.02 0.92
C TYR A 23 -13.63 0.44 1.39
N ASN A 24 -14.71 1.24 1.30
CA ASN A 24 -14.63 2.66 1.65
C ASN A 24 -14.45 2.81 3.16
N GLY A 25 -13.31 3.37 3.57
CA GLY A 25 -12.92 3.49 4.97
C GLY A 25 -12.18 2.28 5.51
N ALA A 26 -11.88 1.26 4.68
CA ALA A 26 -11.11 0.11 5.12
C ALA A 26 -9.67 0.51 5.47
N LEU A 27 -9.14 -0.12 6.52
CA LEU A 27 -7.81 0.16 7.07
C LEU A 27 -7.13 -1.17 7.43
N GLN A 28 -5.96 -1.41 6.84
CA GLN A 28 -5.24 -2.68 6.97
C GLN A 28 -3.78 -2.45 7.34
N VAL A 29 -3.28 -3.22 8.28
CA VAL A 29 -1.85 -3.29 8.61
C VAL A 29 -1.22 -4.32 7.68
N MET A 30 -0.20 -3.89 6.94
CA MET A 30 0.45 -4.70 5.92
C MET A 30 1.96 -4.78 6.15
N ILE A 31 2.52 -5.90 5.73
CA ILE A 31 3.95 -6.09 5.57
C ILE A 31 4.22 -6.50 4.12
N ALA A 32 5.22 -5.88 3.52
CA ALA A 32 5.64 -6.21 2.16
C ALA A 32 7.16 -6.32 2.08
N GLU A 33 7.60 -7.39 1.43
CA GLU A 33 9.01 -7.65 1.13
C GLU A 33 9.30 -7.34 -0.33
N PHE A 34 10.37 -6.58 -0.54
CA PHE A 34 10.81 -6.15 -1.85
C PHE A 34 12.14 -6.80 -2.22
N GLN A 35 12.20 -7.37 -3.42
CA GLN A 35 13.45 -7.81 -4.03
C GLN A 35 14.17 -6.61 -4.66
N LEU A 36 15.48 -6.58 -4.46
CA LEU A 36 16.34 -5.64 -5.16
C LEU A 36 16.86 -6.29 -6.45
N PRO A 37 17.16 -5.50 -7.49
CA PRO A 37 17.70 -6.03 -8.75
C PRO A 37 19.04 -6.76 -8.62
N THR A 38 19.69 -6.69 -7.44
CA THR A 38 20.99 -7.28 -7.15
C THR A 38 20.85 -8.48 -6.21
N PRO A 39 21.29 -9.70 -6.60
CA PRO A 39 21.12 -10.91 -5.80
C PRO A 39 21.97 -10.95 -4.52
N LEU A 40 22.97 -10.05 -4.40
CA LEU A 40 23.89 -9.97 -3.26
C LEU A 40 23.36 -9.13 -2.09
N VAL A 41 22.21 -8.46 -2.27
CA VAL A 41 21.61 -7.64 -1.22
C VAL A 41 20.33 -8.33 -0.73
N PRO A 42 20.15 -8.52 0.59
CA PRO A 42 18.94 -9.14 1.11
C PRO A 42 17.69 -8.34 0.76
N THR A 43 16.55 -9.03 0.77
CA THR A 43 15.23 -8.40 0.58
C THR A 43 14.99 -7.34 1.65
N ARG A 44 14.20 -6.33 1.29
CA ARG A 44 13.83 -5.24 2.19
C ARG A 44 12.38 -5.39 2.61
N GLU A 45 12.14 -5.36 3.90
CA GLU A 45 10.79 -5.38 4.45
C GLU A 45 10.31 -3.96 4.77
N SER A 46 9.05 -3.67 4.46
CA SER A 46 8.36 -2.46 4.90
C SER A 46 7.08 -2.82 5.64
N TYR A 47 6.83 -2.10 6.73
CA TYR A 47 5.65 -2.25 7.58
C TYR A 47 4.85 -0.95 7.52
N TYR A 48 3.60 -1.03 7.06
CA TYR A 48 2.78 0.14 6.77
C TYR A 48 1.30 -0.14 6.98
N VAL A 49 0.52 0.92 7.12
CA VAL A 49 -0.93 0.87 7.06
C VAL A 49 -1.40 1.32 5.70
N ARG A 50 -2.32 0.56 5.12
CA ARG A 50 -3.04 0.89 3.90
C ARG A 50 -4.46 1.34 4.22
N TYR A 51 -4.81 2.53 3.77
CA TYR A 51 -6.15 3.08 3.87
C TYR A 51 -6.81 3.18 2.49
N TYR A 52 -8.10 2.88 2.45
CA TYR A 52 -8.94 2.95 1.27
C TYR A 52 -10.04 3.99 1.47
N LYS A 53 -10.18 4.90 0.51
CA LYS A 53 -11.25 5.90 0.51
C LYS A 53 -11.88 6.00 -0.86
N GLN A 54 -13.21 5.98 -0.90
CA GLN A 54 -13.95 6.35 -2.11
C GLN A 54 -14.44 7.79 -1.95
N HIS A 55 -14.14 8.64 -2.93
CA HIS A 55 -14.71 9.97 -3.05
C HIS A 55 -16.09 9.93 -3.69
N ALA A 56 -16.86 11.01 -3.51
CA ALA A 56 -18.23 11.13 -4.00
C ALA A 56 -18.33 11.05 -5.54
N ASP A 57 -17.25 11.37 -6.25
CA ASP A 57 -17.13 11.28 -7.71
C ASP A 57 -16.81 9.86 -8.20
N GLY A 58 -16.74 8.87 -7.31
CA GLY A 58 -16.40 7.48 -7.62
C GLY A 58 -14.89 7.20 -7.66
N THR A 59 -14.04 8.22 -7.49
CA THR A 59 -12.58 8.05 -7.46
C THR A 59 -12.14 7.34 -6.18
N TRP A 60 -11.28 6.34 -6.31
CA TRP A 60 -10.66 5.65 -5.18
C TRP A 60 -9.30 6.26 -4.85
N VAL A 61 -9.05 6.47 -3.57
CA VAL A 61 -7.72 6.79 -3.03
C VAL A 61 -7.24 5.59 -2.23
N VAL A 62 -6.03 5.15 -2.52
CA VAL A 62 -5.29 4.18 -1.72
C VAL A 62 -4.04 4.87 -1.19
N VAL A 63 -3.84 4.84 0.13
CA VAL A 63 -2.70 5.48 0.79
C VAL A 63 -1.98 4.48 1.69
N ASP A 64 -0.67 4.40 1.54
CA ASP A 64 0.26 3.64 2.36
C ASP A 64 1.09 4.58 3.23
N VAL A 65 1.05 4.39 4.54
CA VAL A 65 1.84 5.15 5.51
C VAL A 65 2.68 4.18 6.36
N SER A 66 3.98 4.42 6.40
CA SER A 66 4.93 3.62 7.19
C SER A 66 4.60 3.69 8.69
N LEU A 67 4.75 2.55 9.37
CA LEU A 67 4.58 2.40 10.83
C LEU A 67 5.92 2.31 11.58
N ASP A 68 7.04 2.60 10.92
CA ASP A 68 8.39 2.41 11.48
C ASP A 68 8.65 3.23 12.75
N ASN A 69 7.88 4.30 12.97
CA ASN A 69 7.99 5.16 14.16
C ASN A 69 7.20 4.64 15.37
N ILE A 70 6.30 3.66 15.18
CA ILE A 70 5.35 3.23 16.21
C ILE A 70 5.77 1.89 16.82
N CYS A 71 6.38 1.02 16.02
CA CYS A 71 6.93 -0.24 16.49
C CYS A 71 8.40 -0.30 16.07
N PRO A 72 9.37 -0.16 16.98
CA PRO A 72 10.77 -0.45 16.67
C PRO A 72 10.93 -1.97 16.54
N SER A 73 11.44 -2.44 15.40
CA SER A 73 11.78 -3.85 15.20
C SER A 73 13.28 -4.08 15.34
N PRO A 74 13.68 -5.27 15.82
CA PRO A 74 15.07 -5.70 15.79
C PRO A 74 15.61 -5.95 14.36
N THR A 75 14.74 -6.15 13.36
CA THR A 75 15.13 -6.24 11.94
C THR A 75 15.12 -4.86 11.27
N PRO A 76 16.11 -4.55 10.40
CA PRO A 76 16.18 -3.26 9.71
C PRO A 76 15.02 -3.12 8.72
N ARG A 77 13.92 -2.52 9.18
CA ARG A 77 12.79 -2.17 8.32
C ARG A 77 13.12 -0.92 7.52
N CYS A 78 12.83 -0.98 6.23
CA CYS A 78 13.03 0.16 5.35
C CYS A 78 11.88 1.13 5.53
N ARG A 79 12.20 2.37 5.92
CA ARG A 79 11.20 3.43 6.00
C ARG A 79 10.67 3.79 4.63
N ARG A 80 9.43 3.36 4.36
CA ARG A 80 8.71 3.76 3.16
C ARG A 80 8.19 5.19 3.34
N ARG A 81 8.49 6.09 2.39
CA ARG A 81 7.84 7.40 2.37
C ARG A 81 6.34 7.22 2.13
N PRO A 82 5.46 8.03 2.76
CA PRO A 82 4.04 7.99 2.47
C PRO A 82 3.79 8.04 0.97
N SER A 83 2.97 7.11 0.48
CA SER A 83 2.76 6.90 -0.95
C SER A 83 1.35 6.44 -1.19
N GLY A 84 0.83 6.62 -2.39
CA GLY A 84 -0.50 6.13 -2.71
C GLY A 84 -0.83 6.23 -4.18
N CYS A 85 -2.09 6.01 -4.52
CA CYS A 85 -2.61 6.32 -5.83
C CYS A 85 -4.07 6.77 -5.77
N LEU A 86 -4.43 7.57 -6.78
CA LEU A 86 -5.81 7.83 -7.15
C LEU A 86 -6.16 6.91 -8.32
N ILE A 87 -7.31 6.26 -8.25
CA ILE A 87 -7.84 5.38 -9.29
C ILE A 87 -9.21 5.91 -9.68
N GLN A 88 -9.31 6.42 -10.90
CA GLN A 88 -10.54 6.95 -11.46
C GLN A 88 -11.03 6.03 -12.58
N GLU A 89 -12.29 5.63 -12.53
CA GLU A 89 -12.94 4.88 -13.60
C GLU A 89 -13.16 5.78 -14.82
N MET A 90 -12.89 5.25 -16.01
CA MET A 90 -13.09 5.95 -17.28
C MET A 90 -14.24 5.29 -18.07
N PRO A 91 -15.02 6.05 -18.86
CA PRO A 91 -16.18 5.51 -19.59
C PRO A 91 -15.86 4.41 -20.62
N ASN A 92 -14.59 4.27 -20.99
CA ASN A 92 -14.12 3.26 -21.95
C ASN A 92 -13.75 1.92 -21.30
N GLY A 93 -14.09 1.73 -20.01
CA GLY A 93 -13.77 0.51 -19.25
C GLY A 93 -12.33 0.44 -18.75
N TYR A 94 -11.53 1.50 -18.94
CA TYR A 94 -10.19 1.61 -18.37
C TYR A 94 -10.20 2.38 -17.06
N SER A 95 -9.07 2.36 -16.34
CA SER A 95 -8.86 3.19 -15.16
C SER A 95 -7.70 4.15 -15.37
N LYS A 96 -7.90 5.41 -14.98
CA LYS A 96 -6.82 6.40 -14.90
C LYS A 96 -6.21 6.34 -13.51
N VAL A 97 -4.92 6.05 -13.44
CA VAL A 97 -4.19 5.93 -12.17
C VAL A 97 -3.17 7.05 -12.04
N HIS A 98 -3.23 7.80 -10.93
CA HIS A 98 -2.26 8.84 -10.60
C HIS A 98 -1.52 8.50 -9.30
N GLY A 99 -0.19 8.41 -9.34
CA GLY A 99 0.62 8.11 -8.16
C GLY A 99 0.75 9.32 -7.24
N LEU A 100 0.54 9.11 -5.94
CA LEU A 100 0.72 10.11 -4.89
C LEU A 100 2.05 9.88 -4.18
N LYS A 101 2.85 10.93 -4.05
CA LYS A 101 3.99 11.02 -3.11
C LYS A 101 3.66 12.15 -2.14
N MET A 102 3.66 11.87 -0.84
CA MET A 102 3.40 12.85 0.20
C MET A 102 4.67 13.15 1.00
#